data_AF-A0A7S1K8M3-F1
#
_entry.id   AF-A0A7S1K8M3-F1
#
_cell.length_a   1.000
_cell.length_b   1.000
_cell.length_c   1.000
_cell.angle_alpha   90.00
_cell.angle_beta   90.00
_cell.angle_gamma   90.00
#
_symmetry.space_group_name_H-M   'P 1'
#
loop_
_entity.id
_entity.type
_entity.pdbx_description
1 polymer ?
#
loop_
_entity_poly.entity_id
_entity_poly.type
_entity_poly.pdbx_seq_one_letter_code
_entity_poly.pdbx_strand_id
1 'polypeptide(L)'
;LVLTLVWVSTPLVAVVVFVSVWVRDLLLATFTDLMGIRVPPIRLPAGTSLSPSQYVALINMFYGDIKLESIYRSSRDGSTYGNLLDRVGDKLLLVFIIRKGRYVFG
;
A
#
# COMPACT_ATOMS: atom_id res chain seq x y z
N LEU A 1 17.82 -13.18 9.26
CA LEU A 1 17.50 -11.78 8.91
C LEU A 1 18.15 -10.89 9.97
N VAL A 2 19.34 -10.38 9.68
CA VAL A 2 20.15 -9.61 10.64
C VAL A 2 19.61 -8.18 10.67
N LEU A 3 19.02 -7.79 11.79
CA LEU A 3 18.57 -6.43 12.04
C LEU A 3 19.76 -5.63 12.58
N THR A 4 20.52 -4.97 11.71
CA THR A 4 21.62 -4.09 12.14
C THR A 4 21.04 -2.79 12.67
N LEU A 5 20.81 -2.76 13.98
CA LEU A 5 20.49 -1.54 14.73
C LEU A 5 21.79 -0.72 14.84
N VAL A 6 22.01 0.23 13.93
CA VAL A 6 23.14 1.16 14.02
C VAL A 6 22.80 2.19 15.10
N TRP A 7 23.40 2.04 16.28
CA TRP A 7 23.35 3.05 17.34
C TRP A 7 24.19 4.26 16.92
N VAL A 8 23.54 5.32 16.46
CA VAL A 8 24.21 6.57 16.08
C VAL A 8 24.34 7.45 17.32
N SER A 9 25.50 7.37 17.98
CA SER A 9 25.88 8.07 19.22
C SER A 9 25.97 9.60 19.13
N THR A 10 25.82 10.20 17.95
CA THR A 10 26.07 11.63 17.74
C THR A 10 24.77 12.32 17.30
N PRO A 11 24.21 13.23 18.13
CA PRO A 11 22.96 13.92 17.80
C PRO A 11 23.07 14.71 16.48
N LEU A 12 24.28 15.15 16.12
CA LEU A 12 24.55 15.83 14.85
C LEU A 12 24.30 14.94 13.63
N VAL A 13 24.65 13.64 13.66
CA VAL A 13 24.40 12.73 12.53
C VAL A 13 22.91 12.42 12.40
N ALA A 14 22.21 12.23 13.52
CA ALA A 14 20.76 12.06 13.51
C ALA A 14 20.04 13.29 12.93
N VAL A 15 20.49 14.50 13.29
CA VAL A 15 19.97 15.76 12.72
C VAL A 15 20.25 15.86 11.23
N VAL A 16 21.47 15.52 10.78
CA VAL A 16 21.81 15.54 9.34
C VAL A 16 20.98 14.53 8.54
N VAL A 17 20.77 13.32 9.08
CA VAL A 17 19.90 12.31 8.44
C VAL A 17 18.46 12.78 8.41
N PHE A 18 17.95 13.35 9.50
CA PHE A 18 16.59 13.88 9.55
C PHE A 18 16.38 15.03 8.57
N VAL A 19 17.31 16.00 8.52
CA VAL A 19 17.26 17.13 7.58
C VAL A 19 17.38 16.65 6.14
N SER A 20 18.27 15.71 5.85
CA SER A 20 18.43 15.19 4.47
C SER A 20 17.21 14.39 4.00
N VAL A 21 16.56 13.62 4.87
CA VAL A 21 15.28 12.96 4.57
C VAL A 21 14.19 14.01 4.34
N TRP A 22 14.06 14.98 5.24
CA TRP A 22 13.03 16.02 5.14
C TRP A 22 13.21 16.90 3.89
N VAL A 23 14.44 17.28 3.55
CA VAL A 23 14.77 18.01 2.32
C VAL A 23 14.46 17.17 1.09
N ARG A 24 14.77 15.86 1.09
CA ARG A 24 14.38 14.97 -0.01
C ARG A 24 12.87 14.93 -0.20
N ASP A 25 12.12 14.76 0.88
CA ASP A 25 10.65 14.69 0.82
C ASP A 25 10.04 16.02 0.35
N LEU A 26 10.56 17.15 0.82
CA LEU A 26 10.17 18.49 0.36
C LEU A 26 10.48 18.70 -1.12
N LEU A 27 11.67 18.28 -1.57
CA LEU A 27 12.11 18.43 -2.95
C LEU A 27 11.32 17.51 -3.89
N LEU A 28 11.00 16.29 -3.46
CA LEU A 28 10.12 15.38 -4.17
C LEU A 28 8.70 15.95 -4.30
N ALA A 29 8.13 16.50 -3.22
CA ALA A 29 6.80 17.12 -3.25
C ALA A 29 6.75 18.32 -4.21
N THR A 30 7.77 19.19 -4.15
CA THR A 30 7.87 20.37 -5.03
C THR A 30 8.07 19.96 -6.49
N PHE A 31 8.90 18.95 -6.75
CA PHE A 31 9.14 18.42 -8.09
C PHE A 31 7.88 17.78 -8.69
N THR A 32 7.10 17.03 -7.90
CA THR A 32 5.84 16.46 -8.37
C THR A 32 4.81 17.52 -8.75
N ASP A 33 4.75 18.62 -7.99
CA ASP A 33 3.85 19.75 -8.28
C ASP A 33 4.28 20.51 -9.54
N LEU A 34 5.59 20.79 -9.67
CA LEU A 34 6.18 21.54 -10.79
C LEU A 34 6.10 20.78 -12.12
N MET A 35 6.20 19.45 -12.07
CA MET A 35 6.07 18.57 -13.24
C MET A 35 4.61 18.29 -13.61
N GLY A 36 3.63 18.81 -12.85
CA GLY A 36 2.22 18.51 -13.08
C GLY A 36 1.90 17.02 -12.92
N ILE A 37 2.74 16.27 -12.18
CA ILE A 37 2.45 14.89 -11.78
C ILE A 37 1.35 15.00 -10.73
N ARG A 38 0.11 15.14 -11.20
CA ARG A 38 -1.05 14.87 -10.38
C ARG A 38 -0.97 13.39 -10.05
N VAL A 39 -0.47 13.07 -8.86
CA VAL A 39 -0.71 11.76 -8.27
C VAL A 39 -2.23 11.65 -8.24
N PRO A 40 -2.83 10.81 -9.09
CA PRO A 40 -4.28 10.75 -9.15
C PRO A 40 -4.75 10.39 -7.74
N PRO A 41 -5.81 11.06 -7.22
CA PRO A 41 -6.33 10.72 -5.90
C PRO A 41 -6.57 9.21 -5.89
N ILE A 42 -5.86 8.53 -4.98
CA ILE A 42 -5.86 7.07 -4.91
C ILE A 42 -7.30 6.64 -4.60
N ARG A 43 -8.01 6.22 -5.63
CA ARG A 43 -9.39 5.74 -5.48
C ARG A 43 -9.32 4.33 -4.94
N LEU A 44 -9.31 4.24 -3.62
CA LEU A 44 -9.42 3.00 -2.89
C LEU A 44 -10.73 2.29 -3.30
N PRO A 45 -10.70 0.98 -3.55
CA PRO A 45 -11.90 0.21 -3.81
C PRO A 45 -12.88 0.38 -2.64
N ALA A 46 -14.17 0.51 -2.96
CA ALA A 46 -15.19 0.81 -1.95
C ALA A 46 -15.15 -0.21 -0.79
N GLY A 47 -15.05 0.34 0.42
CA GLY A 47 -14.98 -0.41 1.67
C GLY A 47 -13.65 -1.12 1.93
N THR A 48 -12.63 -1.03 1.09
CA THR A 48 -11.36 -1.75 1.32
C THR A 48 -10.82 -1.52 2.73
N SER A 49 -10.27 -2.57 3.34
CA SER A 49 -9.61 -2.49 4.64
C SER A 49 -8.10 -2.20 4.53
N LEU A 50 -7.62 -1.92 3.30
CA LEU A 50 -6.25 -1.49 3.06
C LEU A 50 -6.07 -0.01 3.36
N SER A 51 -4.92 0.33 3.94
CA SER A 51 -4.49 1.73 3.98
C SER A 51 -4.14 2.24 2.57
N PRO A 52 -4.16 3.57 2.34
CA PRO A 52 -3.69 4.14 1.07
C PRO A 52 -2.28 3.68 0.68
N SER A 53 -1.36 3.59 1.65
CA SER A 53 0.01 3.14 1.42
C SER A 53 0.10 1.66 1.01
N GLN A 54 -0.68 0.78 1.63
CA GLN A 54 -0.73 -0.64 1.25
C GLN A 54 -1.32 -0.82 -0.15
N TYR A 55 -2.35 -0.04 -0.48
CA TYR A 55 -2.94 -0.06 -1.81
C TYR A 55 -1.95 0.42 -2.88
N VAL A 56 -1.22 1.52 -2.64
CA VAL A 56 -0.16 1.98 -3.57
C VAL A 56 0.94 0.92 -3.73
N ALA A 57 1.39 0.30 -2.64
CA ALA A 57 2.39 -0.77 -2.72
C ALA A 57 1.90 -1.96 -3.57
N LEU A 58 0.62 -2.33 -3.41
CA LEU A 58 -0.01 -3.37 -4.23
C LEU A 58 -0.05 -2.97 -5.71
N ILE A 59 -0.52 -1.76 -6.03
CA ILE A 59 -0.59 -1.27 -7.41
C ILE A 59 0.80 -1.18 -8.05
N ASN A 60 1.81 -0.73 -7.30
CA ASN A 60 3.19 -0.67 -7.77
C ASN A 60 3.77 -2.07 -8.08
N MET A 61 3.31 -3.12 -7.40
CA MET A 61 3.71 -4.51 -7.70
C MET A 61 3.27 -4.95 -9.10
N PHE A 62 2.20 -4.36 -9.62
CA PHE A 62 1.64 -4.66 -10.94
C PHE A 62 1.90 -3.55 -11.97
N TYR A 63 2.99 -2.79 -11.80
CA TYR A 63 3.41 -1.73 -12.72
C TYR A 63 2.41 -0.57 -12.91
N GLY A 64 1.49 -0.34 -11.96
CA GLY A 64 0.70 0.89 -11.92
C GLY A 64 -0.59 0.92 -12.75
N ASP A 65 -0.77 0.00 -13.70
CA ASP A 65 -1.86 0.08 -14.69
C ASP A 65 -3.12 -0.74 -14.37
N ILE A 66 -3.20 -1.33 -13.17
CA ILE A 66 -4.35 -2.14 -12.78
C ILE A 66 -5.36 -1.37 -11.92
N LYS A 67 -6.63 -1.50 -12.28
CA LYS A 67 -7.75 -1.07 -11.45
C LYS A 67 -8.31 -2.27 -10.70
N LEU A 68 -8.15 -2.29 -9.38
CA LEU A 68 -8.68 -3.36 -8.53
C LEU A 68 -10.13 -3.08 -8.14
N GLU A 69 -10.96 -4.12 -8.18
CA GLU A 69 -12.33 -4.09 -7.70
C GLU A 69 -12.49 -5.09 -6.54
N SER A 70 -13.11 -4.67 -5.44
CA SER A 70 -13.36 -5.54 -4.29
C SER A 70 -14.62 -6.38 -4.55
N ILE A 71 -14.43 -7.61 -5.04
CA ILE A 71 -15.53 -8.53 -5.40
C ILE A 71 -16.08 -9.34 -4.22
N TYR A 72 -15.22 -9.78 -3.30
CA TYR A 72 -15.58 -10.58 -2.12
C TYR A 72 -14.89 -10.04 -0.87
N ARG A 73 -15.58 -10.12 0.27
CA ARG A 73 -14.98 -9.87 1.58
C ARG A 73 -15.64 -10.73 2.65
N SER A 74 -14.83 -11.45 3.42
CA SER A 74 -15.33 -12.32 4.49
C SER A 74 -16.17 -11.61 5.56
N SER A 75 -15.89 -10.32 5.84
CA SER A 75 -16.66 -9.53 6.81
C SER A 75 -18.01 -9.03 6.29
N ARG A 76 -18.22 -9.00 4.97
CA ARG A 76 -19.48 -8.55 4.33
C ARG A 76 -20.28 -9.74 3.79
N ASP A 77 -19.59 -10.64 3.11
CA ASP A 77 -20.18 -11.73 2.33
C ASP A 77 -20.14 -13.08 3.08
N GLY A 78 -19.57 -13.11 4.29
CA GLY A 78 -19.43 -14.30 5.14
C GLY A 78 -18.14 -15.07 4.88
N SER A 79 -17.73 -15.92 5.83
CA SER A 79 -16.38 -16.50 5.90
C SER A 79 -16.23 -17.90 5.29
N THR A 80 -17.29 -18.48 4.73
CA THR A 80 -17.24 -19.84 4.17
C THR A 80 -16.65 -19.83 2.76
N TYR A 81 -16.07 -20.95 2.35
CA TYR A 81 -15.51 -21.09 1.00
C TYR A 81 -16.59 -20.99 -0.09
N GLY A 82 -17.80 -21.51 0.18
CA GLY A 82 -18.95 -21.36 -0.73
C GLY A 82 -19.29 -19.90 -1.01
N ASN A 83 -19.31 -19.05 0.02
CA ASN A 83 -19.59 -17.62 -0.14
C ASN A 83 -18.54 -16.90 -1.02
N LEU A 84 -17.28 -17.34 -0.95
CA LEU A 84 -16.22 -16.83 -1.82
C LEU A 84 -16.48 -17.24 -3.27
N LEU A 85 -16.72 -18.53 -3.52
CA LEU A 85 -16.98 -19.04 -4.86
C LEU A 85 -18.22 -18.40 -5.50
N ASP A 86 -19.31 -18.25 -4.76
CA ASP A 86 -20.55 -17.64 -5.25
C ASP A 86 -20.36 -16.17 -5.66
N ARG A 87 -19.45 -15.45 -5.00
CA ARG A 87 -19.17 -14.03 -5.29
C ARG A 87 -18.13 -13.83 -6.38
N VAL A 88 -17.13 -14.70 -6.42
CA VAL A 88 -16.02 -14.61 -7.38
C VAL A 88 -16.42 -15.20 -8.73
N GLY A 89 -17.14 -16.32 -8.74
CA GLY A 89 -17.48 -17.07 -9.93
C GLY A 89 -16.25 -17.43 -10.76
N ASP A 90 -16.34 -17.21 -12.08
CA ASP A 90 -15.29 -17.55 -13.04
C ASP A 90 -14.35 -16.37 -13.38
N LYS A 91 -14.28 -15.35 -12.50
CA LYS A 91 -13.41 -14.19 -12.72
C LYS A 91 -11.93 -14.59 -12.73
N LEU A 92 -11.20 -14.12 -13.73
CA LEU A 92 -9.76 -14.30 -13.87
C LEU A 92 -8.99 -13.12 -13.24
N LEU A 93 -7.68 -13.30 -13.01
CA LEU A 93 -6.77 -12.28 -12.45
C LEU A 93 -7.18 -11.80 -11.05
N LEU A 94 -7.35 -12.77 -10.15
CA LEU A 94 -7.75 -12.53 -8.77
C LEU A 94 -6.54 -12.20 -7.90
N VAL A 95 -6.68 -11.16 -7.09
CA VAL A 95 -5.73 -10.84 -6.01
C VAL A 95 -6.39 -11.19 -4.69
N PHE A 96 -5.81 -12.14 -3.97
CA PHE A 96 -6.27 -12.49 -2.63
C PHE A 96 -5.57 -11.61 -1.62
N ILE A 97 -6.32 -10.98 -0.72
CA ILE A 97 -5.74 -10.18 0.36
C ILE A 97 -6.22 -10.79 1.66
N ILE A 98 -5.28 -11.28 2.46
CA ILE A 98 -5.52 -11.94 3.73
C ILE A 98 -4.93 -11.06 4.84
N ARG A 99 -5.75 -10.75 5.84
CA ARG A 99 -5.35 -9.96 7.01
C ARG A 99 -5.39 -10.81 8.27
N LYS A 100 -4.28 -10.84 9.01
CA LYS A 100 -4.17 -11.48 10.32
C LYS A 100 -3.63 -10.49 11.34
N GLY A 101 -4.51 -9.90 12.13
CA GLY A 101 -4.14 -8.85 13.10
C GLY A 101 -3.48 -7.65 12.39
N ARG A 102 -2.21 -7.39 12.71
CA ARG A 102 -1.41 -6.32 12.09
C ARG A 102 -0.81 -6.69 10.73
N TYR A 103 -0.86 -7.96 10.34
CA TYR A 103 -0.23 -8.44 9.12
C TYR A 103 -1.22 -8.48 7.96
N VAL A 104 -0.74 -8.09 6.79
CA VAL A 104 -1.47 -8.13 5.51
C VAL A 104 -0.57 -8.86 4.51
N PHE A 105 -1.12 -9.87 3.84
CA PHE A 105 -0.44 -10.70 2.85
C PHE A 105 -1.40 -11.02 1.72
N GLY A 106 -0.86 -11.39 0.55
CA GLY A 106 -1.63 -11.60 -0.66
C GLY A 106 -0.77 -11.81 -1.88
#